data_AF-F5VC73-F1
#
_entry.id   AF-F5VC73-F1
#
_cell.length_a   1.000
_cell.length_b   1.000
_cell.length_c   1.000
_cell.angle_alpha   90.00
_cell.angle_beta   90.00
_cell.angle_gamma   90.00
#
_symmetry.space_group_name_H-M   'P 1'
#
loop_
_entity.id
_entity.type
_entity.pdbx_description
1 polymer ?
#
loop_
_entity_poly.entity_id
_entity_poly.type
_entity_poly.pdbx_seq_one_letter_code
_entity_poly.pdbx_strand_id
1 'polypeptide(L)'
;MLGGFSVLFEAPLEKVKIVTDDSGGLRLRPQENEETKQIVIIKKNGKVRVKRYSYRLEINGDRKFFDRTFKFDEEITQKILASIRNCFNNREGNIIGLDARPWTLDVTDENGRKNQLVGIVNGDESVSKISSYIRETLDLDYLWLFDGKDTKDEIKKVILETRHNLNNTIKIEKLIITAKEDKIEYSQKDNKGMKIVKTYVIPNKVKELLENYSFTNSFNRILGNPKDVIEPEEKRDYQLIIENSQNDRKTYVGTYDRYSLPTDWGDFIKDITNIISQEDETEIFKSSVYNRRLRRKGEYIICGVFFEGGYKEYNYLTDDESIQVGDEVEIPVGVDNHVVKAKISSVGYYYKEEAPYPIEKTKKILRKV
;
A
#
# COMPACT_ATOMS: atom_id res chain seq x y z
N MET A 1 29.97 -38.15 3.35
CA MET A 1 30.64 -37.37 2.30
C MET A 1 29.97 -37.74 0.98
N LEU A 2 28.93 -37.00 0.56
CA LEU A 2 28.34 -37.11 -0.77
C LEU A 2 28.75 -35.83 -1.49
N GLY A 3 29.55 -35.98 -2.54
CA GLY A 3 30.16 -34.85 -3.25
C GLY A 3 29.11 -33.93 -3.86
N GLY A 4 29.28 -32.62 -3.64
CA GLY A 4 28.51 -31.60 -4.34
C GLY A 4 28.79 -31.70 -5.84
N PHE A 5 27.76 -31.94 -6.64
CA PHE A 5 27.85 -31.74 -8.08
C PHE A 5 27.75 -30.24 -8.34
N SER A 6 28.83 -29.63 -8.81
CA SER A 6 28.81 -28.28 -9.37
C SER A 6 28.27 -28.36 -10.80
N VAL A 7 27.32 -27.50 -11.14
CA VAL A 7 26.80 -27.42 -12.51
C VAL A 7 27.66 -26.45 -13.32
N LEU A 8 28.28 -26.94 -14.39
CA LEU A 8 29.03 -26.14 -15.34
C LEU A 8 28.23 -25.96 -16.63
N PHE A 9 27.95 -24.71 -17.01
CA PHE A 9 27.33 -24.39 -18.29
C PHE A 9 28.38 -24.07 -19.34
N GLU A 10 28.76 -25.08 -20.14
CA GLU A 10 29.82 -24.95 -21.16
C GLU A 10 29.42 -24.13 -22.40
N ALA A 11 28.12 -24.03 -22.70
CA ALA A 11 27.59 -23.28 -23.83
C ALA A 11 26.48 -22.30 -23.39
N PRO A 12 26.12 -21.31 -24.24
CA PRO A 12 24.94 -20.48 -23.99
C PRO A 12 23.68 -21.32 -23.87
N LEU A 13 22.70 -20.81 -23.11
CA LEU A 13 21.45 -21.52 -22.88
C LEU A 13 20.50 -21.29 -24.06
N GLU A 14 19.94 -22.38 -24.60
CA GLU A 14 18.88 -22.35 -25.61
C GLU A 14 17.50 -22.23 -24.95
N LYS A 15 17.34 -22.85 -23.78
CA LYS A 15 16.05 -22.92 -23.08
C LYS A 15 16.25 -23.15 -21.58
N VAL A 16 15.37 -22.55 -20.79
CA VAL A 16 15.17 -22.92 -19.39
C VAL A 16 13.71 -23.22 -19.09
N LYS A 17 13.47 -24.06 -18.09
CA LYS A 17 12.17 -24.31 -17.47
C LYS A 17 12.33 -24.23 -15.96
N ILE A 18 11.67 -23.25 -15.37
CA ILE A 18 11.59 -23.04 -13.94
C ILE A 18 10.27 -23.62 -13.46
N VAL A 19 10.30 -24.47 -12.46
CA VAL A 19 9.11 -24.99 -11.77
C VAL A 19 9.21 -24.57 -10.31
N THR A 20 8.18 -23.90 -9.82
CA THR A 20 8.07 -23.52 -8.41
C THR A 20 6.83 -24.22 -7.88
N ASP A 21 7.01 -25.02 -6.84
CA ASP A 21 5.98 -25.90 -6.31
C ASP A 21 5.81 -25.68 -4.81
N ASP A 22 4.59 -25.39 -4.41
CA ASP A 22 4.17 -25.12 -3.04
C ASP A 22 3.19 -26.20 -2.53
N SER A 23 3.03 -27.29 -3.28
CA SER A 23 2.16 -28.41 -2.93
C SER A 23 2.81 -29.46 -2.01
N GLY A 24 4.11 -29.31 -1.69
CA GLY A 24 4.87 -30.25 -0.86
C GLY A 24 5.54 -29.61 0.36
N GLY A 25 5.55 -30.32 1.49
CA GLY A 25 6.16 -29.93 2.78
C GLY A 25 5.20 -30.12 3.97
N LEU A 26 5.62 -29.75 5.19
CA LEU A 26 4.75 -29.70 6.41
C LEU A 26 3.66 -28.61 6.37
N ARG A 27 3.35 -28.05 5.20
CA ARG A 27 2.36 -26.97 5.06
C ARG A 27 0.94 -27.50 5.28
N LEU A 28 0.08 -26.64 5.85
CA LEU A 28 -1.36 -26.87 5.86
C LEU A 28 -1.88 -27.10 4.44
N ARG A 29 -2.87 -27.99 4.30
CA ARG A 29 -3.53 -28.30 3.02
C ARG A 29 -3.95 -26.99 2.31
N PRO A 30 -3.60 -26.78 1.04
CA PRO A 30 -3.99 -25.59 0.29
C PRO A 30 -5.52 -25.41 0.24
N GLN A 31 -5.99 -24.16 0.19
CA GLN A 31 -7.40 -23.83 0.04
C GLN A 31 -7.88 -24.07 -1.41
N GLU A 32 -9.19 -24.27 -1.59
CA GLU A 32 -9.79 -24.35 -2.93
C GLU A 32 -9.47 -23.09 -3.74
N ASN A 33 -8.99 -23.26 -4.98
CA ASN A 33 -8.49 -22.19 -5.87
C ASN A 33 -7.15 -21.53 -5.47
N GLU A 34 -6.51 -21.94 -4.38
CA GLU A 34 -5.18 -21.45 -4.04
C GLU A 34 -4.17 -21.88 -5.12
N GLU A 35 -3.33 -20.95 -5.60
CA GLU A 35 -2.27 -21.31 -6.53
C GLU A 35 -1.20 -22.10 -5.79
N THR A 36 -0.83 -23.25 -6.33
CA THR A 36 0.09 -24.21 -5.69
C THR A 36 1.34 -24.45 -6.52
N LYS A 37 1.29 -24.20 -7.83
CA LYS A 37 2.40 -24.50 -8.74
C LYS A 37 2.43 -23.57 -9.93
N GLN A 38 3.64 -23.16 -10.29
CA GLN A 38 3.92 -22.37 -11.49
C GLN A 38 5.04 -22.99 -12.32
N ILE A 39 4.90 -22.92 -13.64
CA ILE A 39 5.93 -23.36 -14.60
C ILE A 39 6.20 -22.22 -15.58
N VAL A 40 7.44 -21.76 -15.65
CA VAL A 40 7.90 -20.72 -16.57
C VAL A 40 8.94 -21.31 -17.52
N ILE A 41 8.69 -21.25 -18.82
CA ILE A 41 9.59 -21.76 -19.86
C ILE A 41 10.06 -20.58 -20.70
N ILE A 42 11.35 -20.32 -20.73
CA ILE A 42 11.96 -19.23 -21.51
C ILE A 42 12.84 -19.87 -22.59
N LYS A 43 12.67 -19.44 -23.84
CA LYS A 43 13.46 -19.91 -24.99
C LYS A 43 14.22 -18.74 -25.60
N LYS A 44 15.40 -19.04 -26.15
CA LYS A 44 16.29 -18.07 -26.81
C LYS A 44 15.62 -17.31 -27.96
N ASN A 45 14.66 -17.94 -28.62
CA ASN A 45 13.89 -17.37 -29.73
C ASN A 45 12.74 -16.44 -29.30
N GLY A 46 12.81 -15.79 -28.15
CA GLY A 46 11.81 -14.82 -27.70
C GLY A 46 10.51 -15.42 -27.14
N LYS A 47 10.34 -16.75 -27.12
CA LYS A 47 9.11 -17.38 -26.61
C LYS A 47 9.20 -17.63 -25.10
N VAL A 48 8.24 -17.07 -24.35
CA VAL A 48 8.06 -17.33 -22.92
C VAL A 48 6.70 -17.96 -22.69
N ARG A 49 6.64 -19.16 -22.12
CA ARG A 49 5.39 -19.84 -21.79
C ARG A 49 5.23 -19.97 -20.28
N VAL A 50 4.07 -19.55 -19.78
CA VAL A 50 3.75 -19.60 -18.35
C VAL A 50 2.54 -20.48 -18.13
N LYS A 51 2.63 -21.39 -17.17
CA LYS A 51 1.53 -22.24 -16.70
C LYS A 51 1.34 -22.07 -15.21
N ARG A 52 0.09 -21.95 -14.76
CA ARG A 52 -0.27 -21.82 -13.34
C ARG A 52 -1.34 -22.86 -12.99
N TYR A 53 -1.21 -23.41 -11.81
CA TYR A 53 -2.05 -24.48 -11.29
C TYR A 53 -2.59 -24.09 -9.92
N SER A 54 -3.85 -24.41 -9.67
CA SER A 54 -4.48 -24.19 -8.39
C SER A 54 -5.02 -25.49 -7.83
N TYR A 55 -5.05 -25.56 -6.51
CA TYR A 55 -5.57 -26.70 -5.79
C TYR A 55 -7.08 -26.85 -6.00
N ARG A 56 -7.50 -28.09 -6.19
CA ARG A 56 -8.89 -28.52 -6.36
C ARG A 56 -9.21 -29.63 -5.38
N LEU A 57 -10.18 -29.39 -4.51
CA LEU A 57 -10.73 -30.36 -3.58
C LEU A 57 -11.29 -31.58 -4.31
N GLU A 58 -11.98 -31.37 -5.44
CA GLU A 58 -12.63 -32.43 -6.23
C GLU A 58 -11.68 -33.56 -6.67
N ILE A 59 -10.46 -33.20 -7.07
CA ILE A 59 -9.44 -34.15 -7.55
C ILE A 59 -8.31 -34.35 -6.54
N ASN A 60 -8.43 -33.73 -5.36
CA ASN A 60 -7.39 -33.66 -4.34
C ASN A 60 -6.00 -33.35 -4.94
N GLY A 61 -5.92 -32.32 -5.78
CA GLY A 61 -4.71 -32.04 -6.53
C GLY A 61 -4.78 -30.79 -7.40
N ASP A 62 -3.77 -30.62 -8.22
CA ASP A 62 -3.56 -29.41 -9.02
C ASP A 62 -4.31 -29.44 -10.34
N ARG A 63 -5.09 -28.38 -10.62
CA ARG A 63 -5.68 -28.13 -11.93
C ARG A 63 -5.08 -26.88 -12.56
N LYS A 64 -4.63 -27.02 -13.80
CA LYS A 64 -4.12 -25.89 -14.59
C LYS A 64 -5.26 -24.89 -14.85
N PHE A 65 -5.08 -23.65 -14.42
CA PHE A 65 -6.03 -22.55 -14.70
C PHE A 65 -5.46 -21.48 -15.64
N PHE A 66 -4.13 -21.48 -15.86
CA PHE A 66 -3.46 -20.55 -16.78
C PHE A 66 -2.45 -21.29 -17.65
N ASP A 67 -2.45 -20.99 -18.96
CA ASP A 67 -1.44 -21.47 -19.92
C ASP A 67 -1.37 -20.47 -21.09
N ARG A 68 -0.37 -19.59 -21.06
CA ARG A 68 -0.16 -18.60 -22.12
C ARG A 68 1.28 -18.61 -22.61
N THR A 69 1.45 -18.32 -23.90
CA THR A 69 2.76 -18.08 -24.50
C THR A 69 2.82 -16.63 -24.96
N PHE A 70 3.84 -15.94 -24.50
CA PHE A 70 4.18 -14.57 -24.86
C PHE A 70 5.35 -14.60 -25.85
N LYS A 71 5.38 -13.61 -26.74
CA LYS A 71 6.47 -13.39 -27.67
C LYS A 71 7.12 -12.06 -27.31
N PHE A 72 8.41 -12.11 -27.02
CA PHE A 72 9.27 -10.97 -26.76
C PHE A 72 10.36 -10.92 -27.84
N ASP A 73 11.11 -9.81 -27.86
CA ASP A 73 12.32 -9.70 -28.66
C ASP A 73 13.34 -10.75 -28.21
N GLU A 74 14.05 -11.33 -29.18
CA GLU A 74 14.98 -12.43 -28.89
C GLU A 74 16.11 -11.96 -27.99
N GLU A 75 16.56 -10.71 -28.17
CA GLU A 75 17.58 -10.06 -27.34
C GLU A 75 17.16 -10.02 -25.85
N ILE A 76 15.88 -9.75 -25.56
CA ILE A 76 15.34 -9.73 -24.19
C ILE A 76 15.51 -11.12 -23.55
N THR A 77 15.05 -12.16 -24.24
CA THR A 77 15.16 -13.54 -23.72
C THR A 77 16.59 -14.04 -23.63
N GLN A 78 17.47 -13.62 -24.55
CA GLN A 78 18.89 -13.95 -24.53
C GLN A 78 19.60 -13.33 -23.32
N LYS A 79 19.30 -12.06 -23.00
CA LYS A 79 19.82 -11.40 -21.79
C LYS A 79 19.37 -12.12 -20.52
N ILE A 80 18.09 -12.50 -20.43
CA ILE A 80 17.59 -13.29 -19.30
C ILE A 80 18.34 -14.62 -19.17
N LEU A 81 18.49 -15.36 -20.27
CA LEU A 81 19.19 -16.66 -20.28
C LEU A 81 20.66 -16.51 -19.88
N ALA A 82 21.34 -15.45 -20.32
CA ALA A 82 22.70 -15.13 -19.91
C ALA A 82 22.79 -14.81 -18.40
N SER A 83 21.85 -14.02 -17.87
CA SER A 83 21.79 -13.70 -16.44
C SER A 83 21.52 -14.93 -15.57
N ILE A 84 20.63 -15.84 -16.00
CA ILE A 84 20.41 -17.13 -15.33
C ILE A 84 21.70 -17.97 -15.37
N ARG A 85 22.33 -18.10 -16.54
CA ARG A 85 23.59 -18.83 -16.68
C ARG A 85 24.63 -18.29 -15.70
N ASN A 86 24.86 -16.98 -15.68
CA ASN A 86 25.84 -16.35 -14.80
C ASN A 86 25.53 -16.54 -13.31
N CYS A 87 24.25 -16.49 -12.94
CA CYS A 87 23.83 -16.68 -11.56
C CYS A 87 24.09 -18.11 -11.07
N PHE A 88 23.82 -19.12 -11.90
CA PHE A 88 23.84 -20.53 -11.49
C PHE A 88 25.09 -21.31 -11.91
N ASN A 89 25.97 -20.73 -12.74
CA ASN A 89 27.22 -21.38 -13.13
C ASN A 89 28.10 -21.63 -11.90
N ASN A 90 28.68 -22.82 -11.77
CA ASN A 90 29.51 -23.24 -10.65
C ASN A 90 28.81 -23.30 -9.28
N ARG A 91 27.48 -23.33 -9.23
CA ARG A 91 26.78 -23.59 -7.96
C ARG A 91 26.73 -25.09 -7.66
N GLU A 92 26.96 -25.43 -6.40
CA GLU A 92 26.69 -26.75 -5.85
C GLU A 92 25.18 -26.91 -5.59
N GLY A 93 24.65 -28.11 -5.86
CA GLY A 93 23.27 -28.44 -5.49
C GLY A 93 23.07 -28.44 -3.98
N ASN A 94 22.01 -27.79 -3.50
CA ASN A 94 21.68 -27.76 -2.07
C ASN A 94 20.85 -28.99 -1.66
N ILE A 95 21.09 -29.49 -0.44
CA ILE A 95 20.22 -30.47 0.22
C ILE A 95 18.92 -29.76 0.61
N ILE A 96 17.78 -30.28 0.17
CA ILE A 96 16.46 -29.70 0.42
C ILE A 96 15.97 -30.17 1.81
N GLY A 97 15.72 -29.23 2.72
CA GLY A 97 15.03 -29.51 3.99
C GLY A 97 13.53 -29.75 3.79
N LEU A 98 12.91 -30.57 4.65
CA LEU A 98 11.53 -31.04 4.54
C LEU A 98 10.46 -29.93 4.56
N ASP A 99 10.79 -28.73 5.06
CA ASP A 99 9.83 -27.67 5.36
C ASP A 99 9.90 -26.48 4.38
N ALA A 100 10.68 -26.61 3.31
CA ALA A 100 10.96 -25.53 2.37
C ALA A 100 10.22 -25.71 1.04
N ARG A 101 9.68 -24.61 0.48
CA ARG A 101 9.13 -24.59 -0.89
C ARG A 101 10.25 -24.80 -1.91
N PRO A 102 10.28 -25.92 -2.66
CA PRO A 102 11.33 -26.17 -3.63
C PRO A 102 11.04 -25.45 -4.97
N TRP A 103 12.12 -25.13 -5.67
CA TRP A 103 12.08 -24.85 -7.10
C TRP A 103 13.03 -25.80 -7.86
N THR A 104 12.70 -26.09 -9.11
CA THR A 104 13.58 -26.82 -10.03
C THR A 104 13.85 -26.00 -11.28
N LEU A 105 15.11 -25.97 -11.72
CA LEU A 105 15.55 -25.32 -12.94
C LEU A 105 16.07 -26.38 -13.91
N ASP A 106 15.30 -26.70 -14.93
CA ASP A 106 15.75 -27.50 -16.06
C ASP A 106 16.38 -26.56 -17.10
N VAL A 107 17.65 -26.77 -17.44
CA VAL A 107 18.31 -26.02 -18.51
C VAL A 107 18.57 -26.90 -19.73
N THR A 108 18.62 -26.28 -20.90
CA THR A 108 19.09 -26.89 -22.14
C THR A 108 20.01 -25.90 -22.83
N ASP A 109 21.25 -26.32 -23.11
CA ASP A 109 22.22 -25.50 -23.84
C ASP A 109 22.04 -25.64 -25.37
N GLU A 110 22.76 -24.84 -26.13
CA GLU A 110 22.73 -24.85 -27.61
C GLU A 110 23.26 -26.16 -28.23
N ASN A 111 24.05 -26.93 -27.48
CA ASN A 111 24.52 -28.26 -27.88
C ASN A 111 23.50 -29.36 -27.54
N GLY A 112 22.34 -29.00 -26.97
CA GLY A 112 21.29 -29.92 -26.57
C GLY A 112 21.53 -30.64 -25.24
N ARG A 113 22.59 -30.30 -24.50
CA ARG A 113 22.87 -30.86 -23.17
C ARG A 113 21.87 -30.33 -22.16
N LYS A 114 21.47 -31.19 -21.22
CA LYS A 114 20.47 -30.89 -20.21
C LYS A 114 21.07 -31.02 -18.83
N ASN A 115 20.84 -30.02 -17.99
CA ASN A 115 21.16 -30.08 -16.57
C ASN A 115 19.92 -29.69 -15.76
N GLN A 116 19.87 -30.15 -14.51
CA GLN A 116 18.81 -29.80 -13.57
C GLN A 116 19.45 -29.30 -12.29
N LEU A 117 18.91 -28.20 -11.78
CA LEU A 117 19.25 -27.63 -10.48
C LEU A 117 18.00 -27.63 -9.61
N VAL A 118 18.20 -27.79 -8.31
CA VAL A 118 17.15 -27.69 -7.31
C VAL A 118 17.58 -26.74 -6.21
N GLY A 119 16.63 -26.03 -5.64
CA GLY A 119 16.89 -25.16 -4.52
C GLY A 119 15.62 -24.82 -3.76
N ILE A 120 15.80 -23.96 -2.76
CA ILE A 120 14.75 -23.52 -1.84
C ILE A 120 14.40 -22.07 -2.17
N VAL A 121 13.10 -21.78 -2.15
CA VAL A 121 12.56 -20.43 -2.22
C VAL A 121 13.11 -19.57 -1.06
N ASN A 122 13.48 -18.31 -1.33
CA ASN A 122 14.07 -17.37 -0.36
C ASN A 122 15.42 -17.81 0.24
N GLY A 123 16.16 -18.71 -0.41
CA GLY A 123 17.45 -19.18 0.09
C GLY A 123 18.60 -18.17 -0.06
N ASP A 124 18.79 -17.59 -1.25
CA ASP A 124 19.95 -16.76 -1.60
C ASP A 124 19.50 -15.44 -2.24
N GLU A 125 19.98 -14.31 -1.71
CA GLU A 125 19.67 -12.96 -2.19
C GLU A 125 19.98 -12.77 -3.69
N SER A 126 21.04 -13.39 -4.20
CA SER A 126 21.40 -13.33 -5.62
C SER A 126 20.39 -14.07 -6.52
N VAL A 127 19.71 -15.09 -5.97
CA VAL A 127 18.63 -15.84 -6.63
C VAL A 127 17.31 -15.06 -6.60
N SER A 128 17.08 -14.26 -5.57
CA SER A 128 15.96 -13.31 -5.55
C SER A 128 16.16 -12.16 -6.56
N LYS A 129 17.39 -11.65 -6.70
CA LYS A 129 17.72 -10.61 -7.71
C LYS A 129 17.43 -11.05 -9.13
N ILE A 130 17.75 -12.30 -9.51
CA ILE A 130 17.42 -12.81 -10.85
C ILE A 130 15.91 -12.95 -11.06
N SER A 131 15.15 -13.31 -10.01
CA SER A 131 13.68 -13.38 -10.07
C SER A 131 13.08 -11.99 -10.35
N SER A 132 13.50 -10.97 -9.61
CA SER A 132 13.09 -9.58 -9.85
C SER A 132 13.46 -9.09 -11.25
N TYR A 133 14.69 -9.34 -11.70
CA TYR A 133 15.15 -8.97 -13.04
C TYR A 133 14.26 -9.58 -14.14
N ILE A 134 13.89 -10.86 -14.01
CA ILE A 134 13.02 -11.53 -14.99
C ILE A 134 11.62 -10.89 -15.01
N ARG A 135 11.02 -10.62 -13.84
CA ARG A 135 9.69 -9.99 -13.76
C ARG A 135 9.68 -8.61 -14.41
N GLU A 136 10.64 -7.76 -14.05
CA GLU A 136 10.77 -6.40 -14.58
C GLU A 136 11.02 -6.41 -16.09
N THR A 137 11.90 -7.30 -16.57
CA THR A 137 12.26 -7.40 -18.00
C THR A 137 11.09 -7.89 -18.86
N LEU A 138 10.24 -8.77 -18.32
CA LEU A 138 9.11 -9.33 -19.04
C LEU A 138 7.78 -8.58 -18.80
N ASP A 139 7.75 -7.64 -17.85
CA ASP A 139 6.53 -7.00 -17.32
C ASP A 139 5.49 -8.05 -16.86
N LEU A 140 5.98 -9.14 -16.24
CA LEU A 140 5.17 -10.26 -15.73
C LEU A 140 5.37 -10.41 -14.23
N ASP A 141 4.78 -9.49 -13.45
CA ASP A 141 4.95 -9.45 -12.00
C ASP A 141 4.35 -10.67 -11.28
N TYR A 142 3.40 -11.38 -11.87
CA TYR A 142 2.78 -12.56 -11.24
C TYR A 142 3.66 -13.83 -11.19
N LEU A 143 4.93 -13.74 -11.63
CA LEU A 143 5.82 -14.89 -11.65
C LEU A 143 6.48 -15.15 -10.29
N TRP A 144 6.32 -16.37 -9.78
CA TRP A 144 6.92 -16.84 -8.54
C TRP A 144 8.43 -17.07 -8.67
N LEU A 145 8.88 -17.67 -9.78
CA LEU A 145 10.29 -17.93 -10.06
C LEU A 145 11.04 -18.56 -8.86
N PHE A 146 12.25 -18.12 -8.56
CA PHE A 146 13.12 -18.77 -7.59
C PHE A 146 12.91 -18.27 -6.15
N ASP A 147 12.29 -17.11 -5.96
CA ASP A 147 12.02 -16.50 -4.65
C ASP A 147 10.56 -16.69 -4.20
N GLY A 148 9.73 -17.36 -5.00
CA GLY A 148 8.37 -17.75 -4.63
C GLY A 148 7.48 -16.57 -4.20
N LYS A 149 7.87 -15.33 -4.54
CA LYS A 149 7.22 -14.11 -4.09
C LYS A 149 5.77 -14.14 -4.53
N ASP A 150 4.84 -14.13 -3.58
CA ASP A 150 3.43 -14.01 -3.89
C ASP A 150 3.12 -12.56 -4.22
N THR A 151 3.29 -12.21 -5.49
CA THR A 151 3.08 -10.85 -5.95
C THR A 151 1.61 -10.45 -5.96
N LYS A 152 0.66 -11.36 -5.67
CA LYS A 152 -0.72 -10.97 -5.32
C LYS A 152 -0.74 -10.05 -4.11
N ASP A 153 0.23 -10.20 -3.22
CA ASP A 153 0.32 -9.40 -2.01
C ASP A 153 1.07 -8.07 -2.20
N GLU A 154 1.66 -7.82 -3.37
CA GLU A 154 2.32 -6.56 -3.67
C GLU A 154 1.33 -5.49 -4.11
N ILE A 155 1.32 -4.35 -3.41
CA ILE A 155 0.61 -3.15 -3.85
C ILE A 155 1.42 -2.45 -4.95
N LYS A 156 0.82 -2.21 -6.11
CA LYS A 156 1.46 -1.48 -7.22
C LYS A 156 0.92 -0.07 -7.38
N LYS A 157 -0.33 0.15 -6.96
CA LYS A 157 -0.98 1.44 -7.12
C LYS A 157 -1.94 1.74 -5.98
N VAL A 158 -1.89 2.99 -5.53
CA VAL A 158 -2.87 3.55 -4.59
C VAL A 158 -3.45 4.81 -5.20
N ILE A 159 -4.78 4.90 -5.23
CA ILE A 159 -5.51 6.06 -5.73
C ILE A 159 -6.46 6.50 -4.64
N LEU A 160 -6.28 7.71 -4.14
CA LEU A 160 -7.24 8.37 -3.26
C LEU A 160 -7.84 9.56 -4.02
N GLU A 161 -9.17 9.64 -4.06
CA GLU A 161 -9.90 10.83 -4.44
C GLU A 161 -10.72 11.29 -3.24
N THR A 162 -10.61 12.56 -2.85
CA THR A 162 -11.46 13.18 -1.83
C THR A 162 -12.34 14.24 -2.45
N ARG A 163 -13.55 14.40 -1.92
CA ARG A 163 -14.51 15.43 -2.32
C ARG A 163 -14.95 16.19 -1.07
N HIS A 164 -14.58 17.45 -1.01
CA HIS A 164 -14.92 18.34 0.07
C HIS A 164 -15.98 19.36 -0.39
N ASN A 165 -17.16 19.32 0.22
CA ASN A 165 -18.29 20.18 -0.08
C ASN A 165 -18.34 21.35 0.92
N LEU A 166 -17.94 22.54 0.46
CA LEU A 166 -17.89 23.80 1.23
C LEU A 166 -18.88 24.81 0.64
N ASN A 167 -20.05 25.04 1.25
CA ASN A 167 -20.93 26.19 0.98
C ASN A 167 -20.90 26.72 -0.48
N ASN A 168 -21.35 25.89 -1.44
CA ASN A 168 -21.41 26.12 -2.91
C ASN A 168 -20.12 25.87 -3.74
N THR A 169 -19.03 25.45 -3.10
CA THR A 169 -17.79 25.04 -3.77
C THR A 169 -17.50 23.58 -3.47
N ILE A 170 -17.24 22.80 -4.52
CA ILE A 170 -16.78 21.42 -4.39
C ILE A 170 -15.29 21.42 -4.71
N LYS A 171 -14.46 21.09 -3.72
CA LYS A 171 -13.03 20.84 -3.91
C LYS A 171 -12.82 19.34 -4.08
N ILE A 172 -12.12 18.94 -5.13
CA ILE A 172 -11.74 17.56 -5.40
C ILE A 172 -10.22 17.48 -5.39
N GLU A 173 -9.69 16.64 -4.52
CA GLU A 173 -8.26 16.31 -4.47
C GLU A 173 -8.07 14.86 -4.90
N LYS A 174 -6.99 14.60 -5.63
CA LYS A 174 -6.65 13.25 -6.07
C LYS A 174 -5.16 13.01 -5.88
N LEU A 175 -4.86 11.92 -5.19
CA LEU A 175 -3.52 11.39 -4.96
C LEU A 175 -3.40 10.04 -5.68
N ILE A 176 -2.38 9.90 -6.52
CA ILE A 176 -2.07 8.67 -7.25
C ILE A 176 -0.62 8.30 -6.95
N ILE A 177 -0.40 7.09 -6.47
CA ILE A 177 0.92 6.57 -6.11
C ILE A 177 1.12 5.31 -6.93
N THR A 178 2.19 5.24 -7.72
CA THR A 178 2.42 4.14 -8.66
C THR A 178 3.85 3.62 -8.56
N ALA A 179 4.01 2.33 -8.25
CA ALA A 179 5.31 1.68 -8.12
C ALA A 179 6.09 1.62 -9.44
N LYS A 180 5.40 1.35 -10.56
CA LYS A 180 6.02 1.14 -11.89
C LYS A 180 6.86 2.32 -12.37
N GLU A 181 6.44 3.53 -12.03
CA GLU A 181 7.08 4.79 -12.44
C GLU A 181 7.81 5.48 -11.28
N ASP A 182 7.88 4.85 -10.11
CA ASP A 182 8.34 5.45 -8.86
C ASP A 182 7.74 6.85 -8.62
N LYS A 183 6.42 6.96 -8.79
CA LYS A 183 5.75 8.24 -9.00
C LYS A 183 4.61 8.49 -8.02
N ILE A 184 4.54 9.72 -7.51
CA ILE A 184 3.42 10.27 -6.74
C ILE A 184 2.86 11.48 -7.50
N GLU A 185 1.57 11.47 -7.76
CA GLU A 185 0.85 12.54 -8.45
C GLU A 185 -0.24 13.07 -7.54
N TYR A 186 -0.23 14.37 -7.29
CA TYR A 186 -1.26 15.09 -6.57
C TYR A 186 -1.92 16.09 -7.52
N SER A 187 -3.25 16.17 -7.49
CA SER A 187 -4.01 17.18 -8.21
C SER A 187 -5.16 17.70 -7.38
N GLN A 188 -5.49 18.97 -7.57
CA GLN A 188 -6.59 19.65 -6.92
C GLN A 188 -7.37 20.46 -7.94
N LYS A 189 -8.69 20.30 -7.94
CA LYS A 189 -9.61 21.11 -8.73
C LYS A 189 -10.79 21.56 -7.88
N ASP A 190 -11.42 22.64 -8.30
CA ASP A 190 -12.72 23.05 -7.78
C ASP A 190 -13.72 23.32 -8.92
N ASN A 191 -14.85 23.93 -8.60
CA ASN A 191 -15.86 24.35 -9.57
C ASN A 191 -15.34 25.33 -10.65
N LYS A 192 -14.18 25.96 -10.46
CA LYS A 192 -13.53 26.86 -11.43
C LYS A 192 -12.48 26.17 -12.30
N GLY A 193 -12.21 24.89 -12.07
CA GLY A 193 -11.26 24.08 -12.82
C GLY A 193 -10.05 23.63 -12.00
N MET A 194 -8.99 23.22 -12.69
CA MET A 194 -7.76 22.73 -12.06
C MET A 194 -7.00 23.88 -11.38
N LYS A 195 -6.65 23.70 -10.11
CA LYS A 195 -5.89 24.68 -9.33
C LYS A 195 -4.42 24.30 -9.17
N ILE A 196 -4.15 23.03 -8.89
CA ILE A 196 -2.82 22.55 -8.54
C ILE A 196 -2.60 21.18 -9.17
N VAL A 197 -1.42 20.97 -9.74
CA VAL A 197 -0.91 19.66 -10.15
C VAL A 197 0.53 19.57 -9.69
N LYS A 198 0.89 18.51 -8.96
CA LYS A 198 2.26 18.22 -8.51
C LYS A 198 2.58 16.77 -8.88
N THR A 199 3.74 16.55 -9.48
CA THR A 199 4.23 15.21 -9.83
C THR A 199 5.63 15.04 -9.26
N TYR A 200 5.81 13.96 -8.51
CA TYR A 200 7.08 13.57 -7.90
C TYR A 200 7.50 12.25 -8.53
N VAL A 201 8.70 12.20 -9.10
CA VAL A 201 9.33 10.97 -9.58
C VAL A 201 10.61 10.80 -8.76
N ILE A 202 10.58 9.86 -7.83
CA ILE A 202 11.64 9.69 -6.83
C ILE A 202 12.12 8.24 -6.90
N PRO A 203 13.19 7.96 -7.68
CA PRO A 203 13.62 6.60 -7.99
C PRO A 203 13.76 5.71 -6.75
N ASN A 204 13.23 4.49 -6.85
CA ASN A 204 13.15 3.44 -5.83
C ASN A 204 12.34 3.77 -4.56
N LYS A 205 12.04 5.05 -4.27
CA LYS A 205 11.40 5.41 -2.99
C LYS A 205 9.94 5.03 -2.92
N VAL A 206 9.20 5.13 -4.04
CA VAL A 206 7.78 4.79 -4.06
C VAL A 206 7.60 3.28 -4.09
N LYS A 207 8.47 2.55 -4.81
CA LYS A 207 8.51 1.09 -4.76
C LYS A 207 8.83 0.60 -3.33
N GLU A 208 9.89 1.09 -2.71
CA GLU A 208 10.26 0.77 -1.31
C GLU A 208 9.12 1.07 -0.34
N LEU A 209 8.44 2.22 -0.50
CA LEU A 209 7.27 2.59 0.29
C LEU A 209 6.18 1.52 0.21
N LEU A 210 5.77 1.16 -1.01
CA LEU A 210 4.65 0.25 -1.22
C LEU A 210 4.99 -1.20 -0.83
N GLU A 211 6.26 -1.60 -0.85
CA GLU A 211 6.72 -2.90 -0.35
C GLU A 211 6.54 -3.08 1.17
N ASN A 212 6.42 -1.98 1.93
CA ASN A 212 6.11 -2.03 3.37
C ASN A 212 4.65 -2.39 3.66
N TYR A 213 3.78 -2.38 2.64
CA TYR A 213 2.35 -2.61 2.77
C TYR A 213 1.92 -3.85 1.98
N SER A 214 1.12 -4.69 2.63
CA SER A 214 0.61 -5.95 2.08
C SER A 214 -0.75 -5.72 1.46
N PHE A 215 -0.95 -6.11 0.19
CA PHE A 215 -2.25 -5.97 -0.46
C PHE A 215 -3.33 -6.73 0.29
N THR A 216 -3.03 -7.88 0.92
CA THR A 216 -3.99 -8.68 1.69
C THR A 216 -4.23 -8.09 3.08
N ASN A 217 -3.16 -7.73 3.78
CA ASN A 217 -3.20 -7.43 5.21
C ASN A 217 -3.24 -5.94 5.54
N SER A 218 -2.75 -5.07 4.67
CA SER A 218 -2.85 -3.62 4.82
C SER A 218 -4.20 -3.11 4.31
N PHE A 219 -4.59 -1.95 4.84
CA PHE A 219 -5.83 -1.25 4.53
C PHE A 219 -7.10 -2.09 4.72
N ASN A 220 -7.06 -3.15 5.55
CA ASN A 220 -8.15 -4.14 5.65
C ASN A 220 -9.13 -3.86 6.80
N ARG A 221 -8.78 -2.97 7.73
CA ARG A 221 -9.56 -2.68 8.93
C ARG A 221 -10.08 -1.26 8.89
N ILE A 222 -11.40 -1.13 8.80
CA ILE A 222 -12.14 0.12 8.96
C ILE A 222 -13.04 -0.04 10.18
N LEU A 223 -13.00 0.93 11.09
CA LEU A 223 -13.76 0.85 12.35
C LEU A 223 -15.25 1.14 12.15
N GLY A 224 -15.57 2.04 11.23
CA GLY A 224 -16.90 2.56 10.99
C GLY A 224 -17.29 3.63 11.99
N ASN A 225 -17.95 4.69 11.50
CA ASN A 225 -18.52 5.71 12.36
C ASN A 225 -19.67 5.14 13.22
N PRO A 226 -19.80 5.55 14.50
CA PRO A 226 -20.95 5.20 15.34
C PRO A 226 -22.28 5.63 14.72
N LYS A 227 -23.36 4.89 14.99
CA LYS A 227 -24.70 5.14 14.40
C LYS A 227 -25.34 6.46 14.84
N ASP A 228 -24.90 7.02 15.95
CA ASP A 228 -25.42 8.24 16.55
C ASP A 228 -24.54 9.46 16.23
N VAL A 229 -23.65 9.35 15.24
CA VAL A 229 -22.96 10.50 14.66
C VAL A 229 -23.98 11.50 14.09
N ILE A 230 -23.74 12.78 14.37
CA ILE A 230 -24.45 13.90 13.77
C ILE A 230 -23.84 14.16 12.39
N GLU A 231 -24.70 14.34 11.39
CA GLU A 231 -24.26 14.72 10.05
C GLU A 231 -23.55 16.08 10.10
N PRO A 232 -22.26 16.17 9.70
CA PRO A 232 -21.54 17.44 9.72
C PRO A 232 -22.07 18.36 8.62
N GLU A 233 -22.01 19.67 8.86
CA GLU A 233 -22.34 20.68 7.84
C GLU A 233 -21.37 20.61 6.65
N GLU A 234 -20.07 20.52 6.95
CA GLU A 234 -19.02 20.27 5.95
C GLU A 234 -18.82 18.78 5.72
N LYS A 235 -19.17 18.31 4.52
CA LYS A 235 -18.99 16.91 4.14
C LYS A 235 -17.71 16.70 3.36
N ARG A 236 -16.96 15.67 3.75
CA ARG A 236 -15.75 15.22 3.06
C ARG A 236 -15.88 13.73 2.80
N ASP A 237 -16.09 13.39 1.54
CA ASP A 237 -16.18 12.00 1.11
C ASP A 237 -14.86 11.57 0.48
N TYR A 238 -14.59 10.28 0.45
CA TYR A 238 -13.45 9.73 -0.28
C TYR A 238 -13.80 8.44 -1.04
N GLN A 239 -12.97 8.18 -2.05
CA GLN A 239 -12.82 6.88 -2.67
C GLN A 239 -11.34 6.51 -2.66
N LEU A 240 -11.02 5.38 -2.03
CA LEU A 240 -9.68 4.79 -2.02
C LEU A 240 -9.68 3.51 -2.85
N ILE A 241 -8.72 3.39 -3.76
CA ILE A 241 -8.50 2.22 -4.59
C ILE A 241 -7.07 1.75 -4.37
N ILE A 242 -6.91 0.48 -3.99
CA ILE A 242 -5.62 -0.19 -3.89
C ILE A 242 -5.59 -1.26 -4.98
N GLU A 243 -4.53 -1.30 -5.79
CA GLU A 243 -4.36 -2.27 -6.87
C GLU A 243 -3.08 -3.08 -6.67
N ASN A 244 -3.16 -4.40 -6.85
CA ASN A 244 -2.00 -5.29 -6.81
C ASN A 244 -1.39 -5.53 -8.20
N SER A 245 -0.34 -6.35 -8.25
CA SER A 245 0.34 -6.73 -9.49
C SER A 245 -0.52 -7.54 -10.49
N GLN A 246 -1.64 -8.12 -10.04
CA GLN A 246 -2.56 -8.87 -10.89
C GLN A 246 -3.73 -8.00 -11.38
N ASN A 247 -3.74 -6.70 -11.02
CA ASN A 247 -4.84 -5.77 -11.22
C ASN A 247 -6.11 -6.12 -10.41
N ASP A 248 -5.97 -6.93 -9.36
CA ASP A 248 -7.03 -7.05 -8.35
C ASP A 248 -7.15 -5.72 -7.62
N ARG A 249 -8.38 -5.36 -7.24
CA ARG A 249 -8.68 -4.05 -6.63
C ARG A 249 -9.42 -4.21 -5.32
N LYS A 250 -8.96 -3.47 -4.31
CA LYS A 250 -9.76 -3.12 -3.12
C LYS A 250 -10.29 -1.71 -3.31
N THR A 251 -11.59 -1.50 -3.14
CA THR A 251 -12.21 -0.17 -3.22
C THR A 251 -12.96 0.12 -1.94
N TYR A 252 -12.62 1.26 -1.32
CA TYR A 252 -13.26 1.76 -0.13
C TYR A 252 -13.90 3.12 -0.42
N VAL A 253 -15.08 3.33 0.13
CA VAL A 253 -15.82 4.58 0.04
C VAL A 253 -16.35 4.92 1.42
N GLY A 254 -16.36 6.20 1.75
CA GLY A 254 -16.84 6.67 3.04
C GLY A 254 -16.53 8.15 3.23
N THR A 255 -16.62 8.60 4.47
CA THR A 255 -16.22 9.94 4.87
C THR A 255 -14.72 9.98 5.14
N TYR A 256 -14.03 11.06 4.78
CA TYR A 256 -12.58 11.21 4.94
C TYR A 256 -12.24 11.58 6.39
N ASP A 257 -12.45 10.62 7.29
CA ASP A 257 -12.30 10.75 8.73
C ASP A 257 -11.71 9.48 9.36
N ARG A 258 -11.33 9.58 10.63
CA ARG A 258 -10.56 8.58 11.37
C ARG A 258 -11.22 7.20 11.38
N TYR A 259 -12.54 7.14 11.49
CA TYR A 259 -13.25 5.88 11.68
C TYR A 259 -13.66 5.23 10.36
N SER A 260 -13.81 6.03 9.32
CA SER A 260 -14.16 5.55 7.98
C SER A 260 -12.95 5.18 7.11
N LEU A 261 -11.77 5.72 7.41
CA LEU A 261 -10.52 5.32 6.75
C LEU A 261 -9.93 4.03 7.34
N PRO A 262 -9.08 3.32 6.57
CA PRO A 262 -8.32 2.21 7.12
C PRO A 262 -7.45 2.64 8.32
N THR A 263 -7.32 1.78 9.33
CA THR A 263 -6.63 2.15 10.58
C THR A 263 -5.15 2.49 10.41
N ASP A 264 -4.51 1.95 9.39
CA ASP A 264 -3.12 2.16 8.97
C ASP A 264 -2.94 3.35 8.01
N TRP A 265 -4.03 4.05 7.65
CA TRP A 265 -3.99 5.17 6.70
C TRP A 265 -3.09 6.33 7.15
N GLY A 266 -3.09 6.65 8.44
CA GLY A 266 -2.27 7.74 8.97
C GLY A 266 -0.76 7.46 8.85
N ASP A 267 -0.35 6.22 9.10
CA ASP A 267 1.05 5.80 8.93
C ASP A 267 1.45 5.86 7.45
N PHE A 268 0.56 5.41 6.56
CA PHE A 268 0.77 5.49 5.12
C PHE A 268 0.96 6.93 4.63
N ILE A 269 0.10 7.86 5.06
CA ILE A 269 0.25 9.29 4.73
C ILE A 269 1.57 9.86 5.27
N LYS A 270 1.95 9.49 6.49
CA LYS A 270 3.21 9.93 7.10
C LYS A 270 4.42 9.49 6.27
N ASP A 271 4.44 8.22 5.85
CA ASP A 271 5.52 7.70 5.01
C ASP A 271 5.59 8.41 3.65
N ILE A 272 4.45 8.74 3.04
CA ILE A 272 4.39 9.54 1.82
C ILE A 272 4.97 10.94 2.05
N THR A 273 4.55 11.63 3.12
CA THR A 273 5.02 12.99 3.42
C THR A 273 6.52 13.04 3.72
N ASN A 274 7.09 11.98 4.30
CA ASN A 274 8.53 11.85 4.49
C ASN A 274 9.28 11.80 3.15
N ILE A 275 8.70 11.19 2.12
CA ILE A 275 9.30 11.07 0.79
C ILE A 275 9.22 12.39 0.01
N ILE A 276 8.07 13.05 0.00
CA ILE A 276 7.86 14.26 -0.82
C ILE A 276 8.21 15.57 -0.09
N SER A 277 8.62 15.48 1.18
CA SER A 277 9.01 16.61 2.05
C SER A 277 8.01 17.77 2.01
N GLN A 278 6.71 17.47 1.92
CA GLN A 278 5.69 18.51 1.97
C GLN A 278 5.43 18.91 3.42
N GLU A 279 5.58 20.20 3.70
CA GLU A 279 4.98 20.82 4.89
C GLU A 279 3.46 20.78 4.75
N ASP A 280 2.76 20.59 5.88
CA ASP A 280 1.35 20.19 6.06
C ASP A 280 0.28 21.14 5.45
N GLU A 281 0.48 21.78 4.29
CA GLU A 281 -0.49 22.75 3.77
C GLU A 281 -1.69 22.11 3.06
N THR A 282 -1.52 20.92 2.47
CA THR A 282 -2.56 20.28 1.65
C THR A 282 -3.48 19.39 2.48
N GLU A 283 -4.80 19.58 2.36
CA GLU A 283 -5.81 18.90 3.21
C GLU A 283 -5.71 17.37 3.20
N ILE A 284 -5.45 16.75 2.05
CA ILE A 284 -5.31 15.28 1.97
C ILE A 284 -4.21 14.72 2.88
N PHE A 285 -3.16 15.50 3.14
CA PHE A 285 -2.01 15.12 3.97
C PHE A 285 -2.13 15.60 5.44
N LYS A 286 -3.10 16.48 5.75
CA LYS A 286 -3.27 17.03 7.09
C LYS A 286 -3.84 15.99 8.05
N SER A 287 -3.08 15.65 9.09
CA SER A 287 -3.53 14.75 10.15
C SER A 287 -4.80 15.24 10.86
N SER A 288 -4.97 16.54 11.03
CA SER A 288 -6.19 17.15 11.58
C SER A 288 -7.45 16.88 10.73
N VAL A 289 -7.28 16.57 9.44
CA VAL A 289 -8.37 16.23 8.52
C VAL A 289 -8.67 14.74 8.59
N TYR A 290 -7.71 13.86 8.29
CA TYR A 290 -7.98 12.42 8.22
C TYR A 290 -8.09 11.73 9.59
N ASN A 291 -7.58 12.34 10.67
CA ASN A 291 -7.79 11.85 12.05
C ASN A 291 -8.98 12.52 12.75
N ARG A 292 -9.73 13.39 12.06
CA ARG A 292 -10.97 13.95 12.61
C ARG A 292 -11.93 12.83 12.97
N ARG A 293 -12.65 12.96 14.08
CA ARG A 293 -13.88 12.18 14.34
C ARG A 293 -15.11 13.05 14.14
N LEU A 294 -16.20 12.44 13.74
CA LEU A 294 -17.49 13.12 13.68
C LEU A 294 -18.14 13.16 15.07
N ARG A 295 -18.84 14.26 15.36
CA ARG A 295 -19.51 14.49 16.63
C ARG A 295 -20.69 13.54 16.80
N ARG A 296 -20.89 12.98 18.00
CA ARG A 296 -22.05 12.15 18.33
C ARG A 296 -23.16 12.97 18.97
N LYS A 297 -24.39 12.45 18.89
CA LYS A 297 -25.58 13.07 19.47
C LYS A 297 -25.40 13.26 20.98
N GLY A 298 -25.49 14.51 21.44
CA GLY A 298 -25.36 14.87 22.85
C GLY A 298 -23.94 15.25 23.29
N GLU A 299 -22.94 15.12 22.40
CA GLU A 299 -21.59 15.65 22.66
C GLU A 299 -21.52 17.16 22.42
N TYR A 300 -20.77 17.86 23.27
CA TYR A 300 -20.34 19.25 23.12
C TYR A 300 -18.92 19.29 22.55
N ILE A 301 -18.63 20.27 21.68
CA ILE A 301 -17.27 20.55 21.23
C ILE A 301 -16.63 21.50 22.22
N ILE A 302 -15.56 21.06 22.87
CA ILE A 302 -14.81 21.85 23.84
C ILE A 302 -13.39 22.00 23.31
N CYS A 303 -13.00 23.25 23.11
CA CYS A 303 -11.67 23.62 22.67
C CYS A 303 -10.86 24.16 23.84
N GLY A 304 -9.61 23.74 23.93
CA GLY A 304 -8.63 24.32 24.83
C GLY A 304 -7.89 25.48 24.16
N VAL A 305 -7.56 26.49 24.96
CA VAL A 305 -6.69 27.62 24.56
C VAL A 305 -5.65 27.90 25.65
N PHE A 306 -4.45 28.28 25.23
CA PHE A 306 -3.46 28.93 26.10
C PHE A 306 -3.42 30.43 25.82
N PHE A 307 -3.43 31.21 26.89
CA PHE A 307 -3.08 32.64 26.79
C PHE A 307 -1.56 32.80 26.81
N GLU A 308 -1.08 33.85 26.15
CA GLU A 308 0.34 34.17 26.09
C GLU A 308 0.94 34.29 27.52
N GLY A 309 2.01 33.53 27.79
CA GLY A 309 2.66 33.47 29.11
C GLY A 309 1.92 32.66 30.19
N GLY A 310 0.76 32.08 29.87
CA GLY A 310 -0.01 31.24 30.79
C GLY A 310 0.38 29.75 30.74
N TYR A 311 0.40 29.09 31.90
CA TYR A 311 0.62 27.63 32.01
C TYR A 311 -0.67 26.82 32.06
N LYS A 312 -1.83 27.49 32.06
CA LYS A 312 -3.15 26.87 32.21
C LYS A 312 -3.92 26.92 30.89
N GLU A 313 -4.44 25.77 30.49
CA GLU A 313 -5.39 25.66 29.38
C GLU A 313 -6.80 26.04 29.85
N TYR A 314 -7.51 26.83 29.04
CA TYR A 314 -8.88 27.26 29.32
C TYR A 314 -9.83 26.65 28.30
N ASN A 315 -10.98 26.18 28.80
CA ASN A 315 -11.99 25.52 27.98
C ASN A 315 -13.00 26.52 27.43
N TYR A 316 -13.29 26.40 26.14
CA TYR A 316 -14.33 27.15 25.44
C TYR A 316 -15.22 26.20 24.63
N LEU A 317 -16.50 26.49 24.58
CA LEU A 317 -17.47 25.76 23.76
C LEU A 317 -17.46 26.28 22.33
N THR A 318 -17.73 25.42 21.36
CA THR A 318 -18.04 25.84 20.00
C THR A 318 -19.11 24.94 19.39
N ASP A 319 -19.86 25.49 18.44
CA ASP A 319 -20.74 24.74 17.56
C ASP A 319 -20.11 24.58 16.15
N ASP A 320 -19.00 25.28 15.89
CA ASP A 320 -18.23 25.23 14.64
C ASP A 320 -17.30 24.01 14.61
N GLU A 321 -17.70 23.01 13.81
CA GLU A 321 -16.94 21.76 13.63
C GLU A 321 -15.71 21.91 12.72
N SER A 322 -15.50 23.09 12.11
CA SER A 322 -14.33 23.38 11.27
C SER A 322 -13.10 23.81 12.08
N ILE A 323 -13.27 24.08 13.37
CA ILE A 323 -12.18 24.47 14.28
C ILE A 323 -11.26 23.28 14.56
N GLN A 324 -9.96 23.50 14.34
CA GLN A 324 -8.89 22.53 14.53
C GLN A 324 -7.80 23.09 15.45
N VAL A 325 -6.97 22.19 15.99
CA VAL A 325 -5.77 22.59 16.75
C VAL A 325 -4.88 23.45 15.86
N GLY A 326 -4.43 24.57 16.42
CA GLY A 326 -3.62 25.55 15.74
C GLY A 326 -4.38 26.68 15.05
N ASP A 327 -5.70 26.59 14.93
CA ASP A 327 -6.51 27.71 14.40
C ASP A 327 -6.48 28.91 15.36
N GLU A 328 -6.54 30.13 14.79
CA GLU A 328 -6.75 31.36 15.55
C GLU A 328 -8.26 31.65 15.68
N VAL A 329 -8.69 32.00 16.88
CA VAL A 329 -10.10 32.25 17.21
C VAL A 329 -10.26 33.52 18.05
N GLU A 330 -11.44 34.13 17.97
CA GLU A 330 -11.85 35.21 18.89
C GLU A 330 -12.68 34.64 20.03
N ILE A 331 -12.27 34.94 21.26
CA ILE A 331 -12.88 34.43 22.49
C ILE A 331 -13.14 35.55 23.52
N PRO A 332 -14.20 35.43 24.33
CA PRO A 332 -14.46 36.36 25.42
C PRO A 332 -13.68 35.98 26.68
N VAL A 333 -13.04 36.96 27.33
CA VAL A 333 -12.23 36.80 28.55
C VAL A 333 -12.75 37.73 29.64
N GLY A 334 -12.51 37.39 30.92
CA GLY A 334 -12.89 38.24 32.06
C GLY A 334 -14.40 38.34 32.32
N VAL A 335 -14.79 39.08 33.35
CA VAL A 335 -16.24 39.29 33.65
C VAL A 335 -16.91 40.24 32.67
N ASP A 336 -16.12 41.11 32.03
CA ASP A 336 -16.52 42.11 31.05
C ASP A 336 -16.64 41.56 29.62
N ASN A 337 -16.24 40.30 29.38
CA ASN A 337 -16.24 39.65 28.06
C ASN A 337 -15.42 40.41 27.01
N HIS A 338 -14.30 41.02 27.40
CA HIS A 338 -13.40 41.60 26.40
C HIS A 338 -12.91 40.52 25.44
N VAL A 339 -12.86 40.86 24.15
CA VAL A 339 -12.53 39.90 23.09
C VAL A 339 -11.03 39.83 22.90
N VAL A 340 -10.50 38.61 22.87
CA VAL A 340 -9.08 38.33 22.68
C VAL A 340 -8.91 37.28 21.58
N LYS A 341 -7.84 37.39 20.80
CA LYS A 341 -7.41 36.36 19.86
C LYS A 341 -6.58 35.31 20.57
N ALA A 342 -6.89 34.03 20.35
CA ALA A 342 -6.16 32.92 20.93
C ALA A 342 -5.98 31.80 19.90
N LYS A 343 -4.95 30.97 20.10
CA LYS A 343 -4.70 29.78 19.28
C LYS A 343 -5.25 28.55 19.97
N ILE A 344 -5.97 27.71 19.23
CA ILE A 344 -6.52 26.46 19.75
C ILE A 344 -5.38 25.48 20.05
N SER A 345 -5.35 24.97 21.28
CA SER A 345 -4.38 23.96 21.73
C SER A 345 -4.93 22.54 21.71
N SER A 346 -6.24 22.37 21.91
CA SER A 346 -6.91 21.07 21.88
C SER A 346 -8.35 21.20 21.38
N VAL A 347 -8.88 20.14 20.79
CA VAL A 347 -10.29 20.00 20.42
C VAL A 347 -10.77 18.65 20.92
N GLY A 348 -11.80 18.65 21.78
CA GLY A 348 -12.40 17.43 22.31
C GLY A 348 -13.92 17.46 22.20
N TYR A 349 -14.51 16.27 22.24
CA TYR A 349 -15.96 16.08 22.20
C TYR A 349 -16.36 15.32 23.45
N TYR A 350 -17.28 15.88 24.22
CA TYR A 350 -17.63 15.37 25.55
C TYR A 350 -19.14 15.38 25.75
N TYR A 351 -19.67 14.33 26.37
CA TYR A 351 -20.99 14.43 26.99
C TYR A 351 -20.95 15.42 28.16
N LYS A 352 -22.11 15.97 28.54
CA LYS A 352 -22.20 16.99 29.59
C LYS A 352 -21.54 16.57 30.89
N GLU A 353 -21.72 15.30 31.27
CA GLU A 353 -21.26 14.70 32.52
C GLU A 353 -19.75 14.43 32.52
N GLU A 354 -19.13 14.34 31.33
CA GLU A 354 -17.72 14.04 31.12
C GLU A 354 -16.89 15.29 30.79
N ALA A 355 -17.55 16.45 30.68
CA ALA A 355 -16.90 17.69 30.29
C ALA A 355 -15.81 18.10 31.30
N PRO A 356 -14.62 18.54 30.83
CA PRO A 356 -13.52 18.95 31.70
C PRO A 356 -13.84 20.20 32.54
N TYR A 357 -14.91 20.93 32.20
CA TYR A 357 -15.42 22.06 32.94
C TYR A 357 -16.95 22.17 32.75
N PRO A 358 -17.73 22.62 33.76
CA PRO A 358 -19.19 22.66 33.68
C PRO A 358 -19.69 23.48 32.49
N ILE A 359 -20.47 22.84 31.61
CA ILE A 359 -20.97 23.40 30.34
C ILE A 359 -21.65 24.77 30.55
N GLU A 360 -22.44 24.93 31.62
CA GLU A 360 -23.18 26.16 31.91
C GLU A 360 -22.28 27.34 32.28
N LYS A 361 -21.04 27.06 32.71
CA LYS A 361 -20.04 28.07 33.07
C LYS A 361 -19.01 28.29 31.97
N THR A 362 -18.98 27.43 30.96
CA THR A 362 -18.03 27.52 29.85
C THR A 362 -18.51 28.56 28.84
N LYS A 363 -17.64 29.51 28.51
CA LYS A 363 -17.94 30.51 27.48
C LYS A 363 -17.81 29.91 26.08
N LYS A 364 -18.43 30.55 25.09
CA LYS A 364 -18.34 30.12 23.68
C LYS A 364 -17.25 30.87 22.91
N ILE A 365 -16.60 30.18 21.99
CA ILE A 365 -15.83 30.80 20.90
C ILE A 365 -16.80 31.65 20.08
N LEU A 366 -16.38 32.88 19.74
CA LEU A 366 -17.22 33.79 18.96
C LEU A 366 -17.15 33.45 17.48
N ARG A 367 -15.93 33.23 16.96
CA ARG A 367 -15.66 32.82 15.59
C ARG A 367 -14.20 32.38 15.40
N LYS A 368 -13.97 31.59 14.35
CA LYS A 368 -12.65 31.38 13.75
C LYS A 368 -12.23 32.63 12.95
N VAL A 369 -10.95 32.98 13.00
CA VAL A 369 -10.38 34.19 12.37
C VAL A 369 -9.97 33.94 10.94
#